data_AF-A0A1M5JMP1-F1
#
_entry.id   AF-A0A1M5JMP1-F1
#
_cell.length_a   1.000
_cell.length_b   1.000
_cell.length_c   1.000
_cell.angle_alpha   90.00
_cell.angle_beta   90.00
_cell.angle_gamma   90.00
#
_symmetry.space_group_name_H-M   'P 1'
#
loop_
_entity.id
_entity.type
_entity.pdbx_description
1 polymer ?
#
loop_
_entity_poly.entity_id
_entity_poly.type
_entity_poly.pdbx_seq_one_letter_code
_entity_poly.pdbx_strand_id
1 'polypeptide(L)'
;MELADRIQEFLQRLTPLTRNCLLTELERLEASEGEMPGTGEVLAKLRAEFRKDGSTQNRISMPSRYFFAPLEPMLVNGAPEHANSGLIQRGSLAAIWEWISRDLLRTMASDYTKKIDELILANNQKQAVQVAATFQVKVAKSLENMLGSPDGAEQTRKKLATYTASRSAYDDLTKTQAVLRERDALAKFNATLPAAIQKFDDAQVVKITALLDAFRKNHADVVPFALAMIAKRLKNHWQLVRLATKAAATKNATDVAATPYAIAVSMVLDRLEDSRATLRVALRNNRVLVAKEILTEIYDTEYALQVRIDQLDQCDWGVRLETLMASIAALVEAEVARFPDNVGHVLGSRRLRSHDSLAGRLTYLAYKGRDAVSGGGAFLKKLTGAA
;
A
#
# COMPACT_ATOMS: atom_id res chain seq x y z
N MET A 1 -39.99 11.68 18.15
CA MET A 1 -39.32 10.61 17.39
C MET A 1 -37.85 10.99 17.34
N GLU A 2 -37.02 10.21 18.03
CA GLU A 2 -35.60 10.52 18.20
C GLU A 2 -34.89 10.41 16.84
N LEU A 3 -33.83 11.19 16.61
CA LEU A 3 -33.08 11.17 15.35
C LEU A 3 -32.58 9.74 15.02
N ALA A 4 -32.24 8.97 16.06
CA ALA A 4 -31.83 7.58 15.97
C ALA A 4 -32.90 6.63 15.39
N ASP A 5 -34.19 6.87 15.67
CA ASP A 5 -35.30 6.07 15.15
C ASP A 5 -35.54 6.33 13.66
N ARG A 6 -35.44 7.60 13.25
CA ARG A 6 -35.56 8.02 11.84
C ARG A 6 -34.46 7.42 10.98
N ILE A 7 -33.22 7.43 11.49
CA ILE A 7 -32.08 6.84 10.79
C ILE A 7 -32.27 5.32 10.66
N GLN A 8 -32.77 4.65 11.71
CA GLN A 8 -33.01 3.23 11.67
C GLN A 8 -34.08 2.83 10.64
N GLU A 9 -35.19 3.56 10.60
CA GLU A 9 -36.23 3.34 9.59
C GLU A 9 -35.69 3.57 8.17
N PHE A 10 -34.86 4.59 7.98
CA PHE A 10 -34.18 4.83 6.70
C PHE A 10 -33.25 3.69 6.32
N LEU A 11 -32.39 3.23 7.24
CA LEU A 11 -31.48 2.10 6.99
C LEU A 11 -32.25 0.81 6.63
N GLN A 12 -33.37 0.52 7.29
CA GLN A 12 -34.20 -0.65 6.99
C GLN A 12 -34.85 -0.60 5.60
N ARG A 13 -35.02 0.60 5.03
CA ARG A 13 -35.51 0.76 3.64
C ARG A 13 -34.42 0.56 2.59
N LEU A 14 -33.14 0.52 2.99
CA LEU A 14 -32.03 0.28 2.08
C LEU A 14 -31.80 -1.21 1.86
N THR A 15 -31.32 -1.58 0.67
CA THR A 15 -30.89 -2.96 0.41
C THR A 15 -29.67 -3.32 1.29
N PRO A 16 -29.44 -4.60 1.62
CA PRO A 16 -28.25 -5.03 2.36
C PRO A 16 -26.94 -4.56 1.73
N LEU A 17 -26.88 -4.54 0.39
CA LEU A 17 -25.74 -4.06 -0.37
C LEU A 17 -25.52 -2.55 -0.18
N THR A 18 -26.59 -1.76 -0.29
CA THR A 18 -26.54 -0.31 -0.07
C THR A 18 -26.12 0.04 1.36
N ARG A 19 -26.56 -0.74 2.36
CA ARG A 19 -26.11 -0.58 3.75
C ARG A 19 -24.63 -0.91 3.94
N ASN A 20 -24.10 -1.91 3.23
CA ASN A 20 -22.68 -2.25 3.26
C ASN A 20 -21.81 -1.18 2.59
N CYS A 21 -22.26 -0.66 1.44
CA CYS A 21 -21.61 0.48 0.78
C CYS A 21 -21.63 1.72 1.69
N LEU A 22 -22.77 1.99 2.35
CA LEU A 22 -22.88 3.08 3.31
C LEU A 22 -21.93 2.89 4.50
N LEU A 23 -21.85 1.68 5.06
CA LEU A 23 -20.89 1.37 6.13
C LEU A 23 -19.45 1.66 5.67
N THR A 24 -19.07 1.16 4.49
CA THR A 24 -17.72 1.34 3.93
C THR A 24 -17.39 2.81 3.71
N GLU A 25 -18.33 3.60 3.18
CA GLU A 25 -18.13 5.04 2.95
C GLU A 25 -18.12 5.84 4.26
N LEU A 26 -18.97 5.50 5.22
CA LEU A 26 -18.93 6.14 6.54
C LEU A 26 -17.61 5.84 7.25
N GLU A 27 -17.09 4.62 7.15
CA GLU A 27 -15.77 4.26 7.68
C GLU A 27 -14.63 4.99 6.94
N ARG A 28 -14.75 5.17 5.62
CA ARG A 28 -13.81 5.97 4.82
C ARG A 28 -13.85 7.45 5.22
N LEU A 29 -15.03 8.03 5.40
CA LEU A 29 -15.22 9.43 5.80
C LEU A 29 -14.74 9.67 7.24
N GLU A 30 -14.98 8.72 8.14
CA GLU A 30 -14.42 8.71 9.50
C GLU A 30 -12.87 8.75 9.47
N ALA A 31 -12.26 8.01 8.54
CA ALA A 31 -10.82 8.05 8.30
C ALA A 31 -10.35 9.37 7.63
N SER A 32 -11.07 9.87 6.63
CA SER A 32 -10.62 10.97 5.75
C SER A 32 -10.95 12.37 6.34
N GLU A 33 -12.18 12.62 6.76
CA GLU A 33 -12.71 13.96 7.00
C GLU A 33 -12.96 14.28 8.49
N GLY A 34 -13.02 13.27 9.36
CA GLY A 34 -13.15 13.44 10.81
C GLY A 34 -14.42 12.77 11.32
N GLU A 35 -14.58 12.75 12.64
CA GLU A 35 -15.82 12.28 13.24
C GLU A 35 -16.94 13.22 12.80
N MET A 36 -17.81 12.74 11.91
CA MET A 36 -19.00 13.47 11.50
C MET A 36 -19.96 13.47 12.69
N PRO A 37 -20.39 14.64 13.20
CA PRO A 37 -21.32 14.68 14.32
C PRO A 37 -22.58 13.86 14.02
N GLY A 38 -22.86 12.85 14.84
CA GLY A 38 -24.04 11.99 14.71
C GLY A 38 -23.89 10.72 13.86
N THR A 39 -22.72 10.41 13.29
CA THR A 39 -22.52 9.15 12.52
C THR A 39 -22.05 7.97 13.37
N GLY A 40 -21.54 8.19 14.58
CA GLY A 40 -21.01 7.14 15.45
C GLY A 40 -22.04 6.06 15.82
N GLU A 41 -23.28 6.46 16.13
CA GLU A 41 -24.37 5.51 16.42
C GLU A 41 -24.81 4.72 15.18
N VAL A 42 -24.80 5.36 14.00
CA VAL A 42 -25.14 4.73 12.72
C VAL A 42 -24.09 3.68 12.37
N LEU A 43 -22.80 4.02 12.50
CA LEU A 43 -21.69 3.12 12.33
C LEU A 43 -21.75 1.95 13.31
N ALA A 44 -21.99 2.21 14.60
CA ALA A 44 -22.10 1.16 15.61
C ALA A 44 -23.26 0.20 15.30
N LYS A 45 -24.42 0.71 14.87
CA LYS A 45 -25.58 -0.09 14.48
C LYS A 45 -25.32 -0.89 13.20
N LEU A 46 -24.78 -0.29 12.14
CA LEU A 46 -24.41 -1.00 10.91
C LEU A 46 -23.38 -2.09 11.20
N ARG A 47 -22.32 -1.78 11.98
CA ARG A 47 -21.34 -2.78 12.43
C ARG A 47 -21.99 -3.91 13.23
N ALA A 48 -22.96 -3.61 14.10
CA ALA A 48 -23.67 -4.60 14.89
C ALA A 48 -24.63 -5.46 14.05
N GLU A 49 -25.27 -4.90 13.03
CA GLU A 49 -26.15 -5.61 12.10
C GLU A 49 -25.38 -6.67 11.32
N PHE A 50 -24.27 -6.27 10.68
CA PHE A 50 -23.37 -7.20 10.01
C PHE A 50 -22.64 -8.17 10.96
N ARG A 51 -22.73 -7.96 12.29
CA ARG A 51 -22.30 -8.93 13.31
C ARG A 51 -23.43 -9.89 13.73
N LYS A 52 -24.69 -9.44 13.77
CA LYS A 52 -25.85 -10.20 14.28
C LYS A 52 -26.48 -11.14 13.25
N ASP A 53 -26.49 -10.77 11.97
CA ASP A 53 -27.19 -11.57 10.94
C ASP A 53 -26.48 -12.86 10.56
N GLY A 54 -25.31 -13.18 11.15
CA GLY A 54 -24.50 -14.32 10.70
C GLY A 54 -24.08 -14.21 9.22
N SER A 55 -24.42 -13.10 8.55
CA SER A 55 -23.93 -12.73 7.23
C SER A 55 -22.45 -12.41 7.41
N THR A 56 -21.68 -13.47 7.27
CA THR A 56 -20.23 -13.50 7.24
C THR A 56 -19.71 -12.82 5.97
N GLN A 57 -20.30 -11.70 5.55
CA GLN A 57 -19.80 -10.89 4.44
C GLN A 57 -18.59 -10.04 4.88
N ASN A 58 -18.42 -9.82 6.18
CA ASN A 58 -17.25 -9.13 6.74
C ASN A 58 -16.15 -10.08 7.27
N ARG A 59 -16.39 -11.40 7.24
CA ARG A 59 -15.33 -12.41 7.37
C ARG A 59 -15.19 -13.05 6.01
N ILE A 60 -14.07 -12.81 5.33
CA ILE A 60 -13.62 -13.64 4.20
C ILE A 60 -13.93 -15.10 4.57
N SER A 61 -14.96 -15.67 3.93
CA SER A 61 -15.40 -17.06 4.10
C SER A 61 -14.19 -17.99 3.90
N MET A 62 -14.17 -19.16 4.52
CA MET A 62 -13.02 -20.05 4.32
C MET A 62 -12.71 -20.30 2.83
N PRO A 63 -13.70 -20.53 1.95
CA PRO A 63 -13.48 -20.60 0.50
C PRO A 63 -12.79 -19.36 -0.10
N SER A 64 -13.20 -18.15 0.29
CA SER A 64 -12.54 -16.94 -0.21
C SER A 64 -11.13 -16.74 0.36
N ARG A 65 -10.82 -17.25 1.57
CA ARG A 65 -9.46 -17.23 2.13
C ARG A 65 -8.51 -18.11 1.32
N TYR A 66 -8.94 -19.33 0.98
CA TYR A 66 -8.16 -20.20 0.10
C TYR A 66 -7.96 -19.59 -1.28
N PHE A 67 -8.99 -18.90 -1.80
CA PHE A 67 -8.90 -18.23 -3.10
C PHE A 67 -7.88 -17.09 -3.09
N PHE A 68 -7.91 -16.20 -2.09
CA PHE A 68 -7.01 -15.04 -2.00
C PHE A 68 -5.66 -15.33 -1.34
N ALA A 69 -5.38 -16.57 -0.93
CA ALA A 69 -4.12 -16.94 -0.28
C ALA A 69 -2.86 -16.45 -1.03
N PRO A 70 -2.78 -16.49 -2.38
CA PRO A 70 -1.62 -15.94 -3.11
C PRO A 70 -1.42 -14.42 -2.94
N LEU A 71 -2.49 -13.67 -2.66
CA LEU A 71 -2.42 -12.22 -2.48
C LEU A 71 -1.87 -11.83 -1.10
N GLU A 72 -1.93 -12.73 -0.11
CA GLU A 72 -1.66 -12.45 1.30
C GLU A 72 -0.36 -11.65 1.55
N PRO A 73 0.77 -11.94 0.86
CA PRO A 73 2.00 -11.17 1.04
C PRO A 73 1.89 -9.72 0.55
N MET A 74 0.90 -9.33 -0.24
CA MET A 74 0.71 -7.98 -0.81
C MET A 74 -0.51 -7.26 -0.23
N LEU A 75 -1.26 -7.92 0.66
CA LEU A 75 -2.43 -7.33 1.29
C LEU A 75 -2.07 -6.29 2.35
N VAL A 76 -2.80 -5.17 2.36
CA VAL A 76 -2.68 -4.10 3.36
C VAL A 76 -4.04 -3.70 3.92
N ASN A 77 -4.03 -3.11 5.11
CA ASN A 77 -5.23 -2.64 5.79
C ASN A 77 -5.43 -1.14 5.53
N GLY A 78 -6.67 -0.74 5.23
CA GLY A 78 -7.08 0.66 5.06
C GLY A 78 -7.07 1.12 3.61
N ALA A 79 -8.14 1.77 3.13
CA ALA A 79 -8.19 2.27 1.76
C ALA A 79 -7.10 3.32 1.52
N PRO A 80 -6.31 3.23 0.43
CA PRO A 80 -5.31 4.21 0.14
C PRO A 80 -6.06 5.41 -0.41
N GLU A 81 -5.75 6.60 0.09
CA GLU A 81 -6.32 7.85 -0.45
C GLU A 81 -5.81 8.13 -1.88
N HIS A 82 -4.89 7.30 -2.38
CA HIS A 82 -4.15 7.45 -3.62
C HIS A 82 -3.97 6.12 -4.36
N ALA A 83 -3.63 6.20 -5.64
CA ALA A 83 -3.18 5.04 -6.40
C ALA A 83 -1.85 4.51 -5.84
N ASN A 84 -1.64 3.20 -5.91
CA ASN A 84 -0.39 2.54 -5.51
C ASN A 84 -0.06 1.41 -6.50
N SER A 85 1.20 1.03 -6.65
CA SER A 85 1.61 0.12 -7.73
C SER A 85 1.77 -1.36 -7.33
N GLY A 86 1.83 -1.71 -6.04
CA GLY A 86 2.23 -3.05 -5.59
C GLY A 86 1.46 -3.62 -4.41
N LEU A 87 0.43 -2.93 -3.93
CA LEU A 87 -0.35 -3.33 -2.76
C LEU A 87 -1.82 -3.51 -3.16
N ILE A 88 -2.47 -4.46 -2.50
CA ILE A 88 -3.89 -4.77 -2.68
C ILE A 88 -4.62 -4.54 -1.37
N GLN A 89 -5.77 -3.87 -1.45
CA GLN A 89 -6.53 -3.53 -0.26
C GLN A 89 -7.34 -4.69 0.28
N ARG A 90 -7.19 -5.01 1.56
CA ARG A 90 -8.03 -6.04 2.20
C ARG A 90 -9.52 -5.69 2.13
N GLY A 91 -9.85 -4.40 2.24
CA GLY A 91 -11.22 -3.91 2.13
C GLY A 91 -11.87 -4.15 0.76
N SER A 92 -11.07 -4.31 -0.30
CA SER A 92 -11.58 -4.58 -1.65
C SER A 92 -11.98 -6.05 -1.87
N LEU A 93 -11.41 -6.98 -1.08
CA LEU A 93 -11.51 -8.42 -1.34
C LEU A 93 -12.94 -8.96 -1.24
N ALA A 94 -13.74 -8.44 -0.31
CA ALA A 94 -15.12 -8.87 -0.15
C ALA A 94 -15.97 -8.53 -1.39
N ALA A 95 -15.83 -7.29 -1.90
CA ALA A 95 -16.53 -6.85 -3.10
C ALA A 95 -16.06 -7.62 -4.35
N ILE A 96 -14.74 -7.82 -4.48
CA ILE A 96 -14.15 -8.63 -5.56
C ILE A 96 -14.67 -10.07 -5.52
N TRP A 97 -14.69 -10.69 -4.34
CA TRP A 97 -15.20 -12.05 -4.17
C TRP A 97 -16.67 -12.18 -4.54
N GLU A 98 -17.50 -11.23 -4.08
CA GLU A 98 -18.92 -11.24 -4.35
C GLU A 98 -19.20 -11.12 -5.85
N TRP A 99 -18.52 -10.20 -6.52
CA TRP A 99 -18.62 -10.02 -7.96
C TRP A 99 -18.15 -11.27 -8.73
N ILE A 100 -17.03 -11.91 -8.33
CA ILE A 100 -16.59 -13.18 -8.93
C ILE A 100 -17.67 -14.25 -8.79
N SER A 101 -18.27 -14.34 -7.61
CA SER A 101 -19.24 -15.38 -7.24
C SER A 101 -20.62 -15.17 -7.84
N ARG A 102 -21.01 -13.93 -8.17
CA ARG A 102 -22.34 -13.62 -8.71
C ARG A 102 -22.33 -13.38 -10.21
N ASP A 103 -21.30 -12.72 -10.74
CA ASP A 103 -21.29 -12.22 -12.11
C ASP A 103 -20.27 -12.92 -12.99
N LEU A 104 -19.04 -13.13 -12.51
CA LEU A 104 -17.96 -13.62 -13.38
C LEU A 104 -18.06 -15.13 -13.65
N LEU A 105 -18.11 -15.95 -12.60
CA LEU A 105 -18.05 -17.41 -12.70
C LEU A 105 -19.04 -18.08 -11.74
N ARG A 106 -20.31 -17.64 -11.74
CA ARG A 106 -21.32 -18.05 -10.74
C ARG A 106 -21.42 -19.54 -10.47
N THR A 107 -21.54 -20.37 -11.51
CA THR A 107 -21.66 -21.83 -11.35
C THR A 107 -20.38 -22.43 -10.79
N MET A 108 -19.23 -22.11 -11.39
CA MET A 108 -17.93 -22.60 -10.93
C MET A 108 -17.56 -22.12 -9.52
N ALA A 109 -17.96 -20.91 -9.14
CA ALA A 109 -17.75 -20.37 -7.80
C ALA A 109 -18.61 -21.11 -6.76
N SER A 110 -19.85 -21.47 -7.11
CA SER A 110 -20.70 -22.31 -6.26
C SER A 110 -20.11 -23.71 -6.07
N ASP A 111 -19.67 -24.36 -7.14
CA ASP A 111 -19.05 -25.68 -7.09
C ASP A 111 -17.73 -25.66 -6.31
N TYR A 112 -16.92 -24.61 -6.51
CA TYR A 112 -15.70 -24.36 -5.74
C TYR A 112 -15.99 -24.23 -4.25
N THR A 113 -16.98 -23.41 -3.87
CA THR A 113 -17.36 -23.16 -2.48
C THR A 113 -17.76 -24.47 -1.79
N LYS A 114 -18.68 -25.23 -2.40
CA LYS A 114 -19.11 -26.54 -1.88
C LYS A 114 -17.93 -27.49 -1.67
N LYS A 115 -17.07 -27.61 -2.68
CA LYS A 115 -15.92 -28.51 -2.63
C LYS A 115 -14.90 -28.11 -1.57
N ILE A 116 -14.64 -26.82 -1.39
CA ILE A 116 -13.75 -26.36 -0.31
C ILE A 116 -14.36 -26.65 1.06
N ASP A 117 -15.65 -26.39 1.26
CA ASP A 117 -16.33 -26.65 2.53
C ASP A 117 -16.28 -28.13 2.90
N GLU A 118 -16.53 -29.04 1.95
CA GLU A 118 -16.38 -30.49 2.12
C GLU A 118 -14.95 -30.88 2.54
N LEU A 119 -13.94 -30.30 1.87
CA LEU A 119 -12.53 -30.59 2.16
C LEU A 119 -12.07 -30.04 3.50
N ILE A 120 -12.63 -28.91 3.95
CA ILE A 120 -12.37 -28.36 5.29
C ILE A 120 -12.96 -29.28 6.36
N LEU A 121 -14.20 -29.75 6.17
CA LEU A 121 -14.83 -30.71 7.10
C LEU A 121 -14.05 -32.03 7.17
N ALA A 122 -13.50 -32.47 6.04
CA ALA A 122 -12.63 -33.64 5.97
C ALA A 122 -11.17 -33.38 6.42
N ASN A 123 -10.83 -32.17 6.86
CA ASN A 123 -9.49 -31.73 7.25
C ASN A 123 -8.40 -31.99 6.18
N ASN A 124 -8.77 -31.95 4.90
CA ASN A 124 -7.87 -32.21 3.77
C ASN A 124 -7.34 -30.91 3.15
N GLN A 125 -6.47 -30.23 3.90
CA GLN A 125 -5.93 -28.93 3.51
C GLN A 125 -5.14 -28.97 2.18
N LYS A 126 -4.39 -30.05 1.91
CA LYS A 126 -3.59 -30.17 0.67
C LYS A 126 -4.49 -30.16 -0.56
N GLN A 127 -5.58 -30.93 -0.53
CA GLN A 127 -6.53 -30.97 -1.64
C GLN A 127 -7.31 -29.66 -1.75
N ALA A 128 -7.64 -29.00 -0.64
CA ALA A 128 -8.28 -27.68 -0.65
C ALA A 128 -7.41 -26.64 -1.37
N VAL A 129 -6.10 -26.62 -1.11
CA VAL A 129 -5.14 -25.76 -1.83
C VAL A 129 -5.11 -26.06 -3.33
N GLN A 130 -5.14 -27.32 -3.73
CA GLN A 130 -5.15 -27.70 -5.15
C GLN A 130 -6.45 -27.30 -5.88
N VAL A 131 -7.60 -27.43 -5.19
CA VAL A 131 -8.90 -26.99 -5.70
C VAL A 131 -8.93 -25.47 -5.87
N ALA A 132 -8.43 -24.73 -4.87
CA ALA A 132 -8.27 -23.28 -4.94
C ALA A 132 -7.35 -22.86 -6.08
N ALA A 133 -6.21 -23.55 -6.24
CA ALA A 133 -5.29 -23.29 -7.34
C ALA A 133 -5.97 -23.47 -8.71
N THR A 134 -6.80 -24.50 -8.87
CA THR A 134 -7.53 -24.72 -10.11
C THR A 134 -8.54 -23.61 -10.39
N PHE A 135 -9.28 -23.17 -9.35
CA PHE A 135 -10.26 -22.11 -9.50
C PHE A 135 -9.62 -20.74 -9.77
N GLN A 136 -8.51 -20.43 -9.11
CA GLN A 136 -7.70 -19.22 -9.34
C GLN A 136 -7.26 -19.08 -10.80
N VAL A 137 -6.77 -20.16 -11.43
CA VAL A 137 -6.37 -20.14 -12.85
C VAL A 137 -7.55 -19.81 -13.76
N LYS A 138 -8.73 -20.39 -13.48
CA LYS A 138 -9.95 -20.10 -14.24
C LYS A 138 -10.36 -18.63 -14.11
N VAL A 139 -10.37 -18.09 -12.88
CA VAL A 139 -10.68 -16.69 -12.63
C VAL A 139 -9.68 -15.76 -13.32
N ALA A 140 -8.38 -16.03 -13.20
CA ALA A 140 -7.34 -15.21 -13.84
C ALA A 140 -7.51 -15.13 -15.35
N LYS A 141 -7.79 -16.26 -16.01
CA LYS A 141 -8.05 -16.33 -17.46
C LYS A 141 -9.34 -15.64 -17.87
N SER A 142 -10.41 -15.79 -17.08
CA SER A 142 -11.67 -15.07 -17.33
C SER A 142 -11.51 -13.56 -17.19
N LEU A 143 -10.77 -13.11 -16.18
CA LEU A 143 -10.43 -11.70 -15.99
C LEU A 143 -9.55 -11.17 -17.12
N GLU A 144 -8.54 -11.91 -17.54
CA GLU A 144 -7.68 -11.53 -18.66
C GLU A 144 -8.48 -11.29 -19.95
N ASN A 145 -9.40 -12.19 -20.28
CA ASN A 145 -10.27 -12.03 -21.45
C ASN A 145 -11.22 -10.82 -21.31
N MET A 146 -11.78 -10.61 -20.12
CA MET A 146 -12.77 -9.55 -19.88
C MET A 146 -12.12 -8.15 -19.81
N LEU A 147 -10.91 -8.06 -19.26
CA LEU A 147 -10.15 -6.82 -19.14
C LEU A 147 -9.32 -6.52 -20.39
N GLY A 148 -9.21 -7.47 -21.33
CA GLY A 148 -8.44 -7.33 -22.56
C GLY A 148 -9.02 -6.34 -23.58
N SER A 149 -10.25 -5.86 -23.41
CA SER A 149 -10.86 -4.82 -24.26
C SER A 149 -11.28 -3.59 -23.45
N PRO A 150 -11.22 -2.37 -24.01
CA PRO A 150 -11.67 -1.16 -23.33
C PRO A 150 -13.13 -1.22 -22.88
N ASP A 151 -14.02 -1.79 -23.71
CA ASP A 151 -15.43 -1.95 -23.39
C ASP A 151 -15.65 -2.95 -22.26
N GLY A 152 -14.92 -4.06 -22.25
CA GLY A 152 -14.98 -5.07 -21.19
C GLY A 152 -14.42 -4.55 -19.86
N ALA A 153 -13.35 -3.74 -19.91
CA ALA A 153 -12.80 -3.02 -18.76
C ALA A 153 -13.83 -2.04 -18.16
N GLU A 154 -14.48 -1.23 -18.99
CA GLU A 154 -15.49 -0.27 -18.53
C GLU A 154 -16.75 -0.97 -17.99
N GLN A 155 -17.20 -2.05 -18.64
CA GLN A 155 -18.32 -2.84 -18.13
C GLN A 155 -17.99 -3.49 -16.79
N THR A 156 -16.77 -4.02 -16.63
CA THR A 156 -16.28 -4.57 -15.37
C THR A 156 -16.27 -3.50 -14.28
N ARG A 157 -15.76 -2.31 -14.58
CA ARG A 157 -15.75 -1.18 -13.66
C ARG A 157 -17.16 -0.81 -13.19
N LYS A 158 -18.11 -0.69 -14.11
CA LYS A 158 -19.52 -0.40 -13.79
C LYS A 158 -20.17 -1.49 -12.94
N LYS A 159 -19.92 -2.76 -13.25
CA LYS A 159 -20.46 -3.89 -12.48
C LYS A 159 -19.85 -3.95 -11.08
N LEU A 160 -18.54 -3.77 -10.94
CA LEU A 160 -17.89 -3.79 -9.64
C LEU A 160 -18.35 -2.63 -8.74
N ALA A 161 -18.63 -1.47 -9.33
CA ALA A 161 -19.18 -0.31 -8.62
C ALA A 161 -20.57 -0.55 -7.99
N THR A 162 -21.29 -1.61 -8.39
CA THR A 162 -22.54 -1.98 -7.70
C THR A 162 -22.26 -2.62 -6.33
N TYR A 163 -21.09 -3.24 -6.16
CA TYR A 163 -20.69 -3.97 -4.95
C TYR A 163 -19.92 -3.12 -3.93
N THR A 164 -19.36 -2.00 -4.37
CA THR A 164 -18.57 -1.12 -3.51
C THR A 164 -18.51 0.28 -4.08
N ALA A 165 -18.50 1.27 -3.18
CA ALA A 165 -18.22 2.66 -3.52
C ALA A 165 -16.70 2.96 -3.55
N SER A 166 -15.86 2.00 -3.17
CA SER A 166 -14.41 2.17 -3.20
C SER A 166 -13.90 2.38 -4.63
N ARG A 167 -13.25 3.52 -4.82
CA ARG A 167 -12.60 3.87 -6.10
C ARG A 167 -11.39 2.98 -6.40
N SER A 168 -10.78 2.35 -5.37
CA SER A 168 -9.63 1.46 -5.55
C SER A 168 -10.04 0.07 -6.02
N ALA A 169 -11.30 -0.34 -5.85
CA ALA A 169 -11.70 -1.73 -6.04
C ALA A 169 -11.42 -2.27 -7.46
N TYR A 170 -11.58 -1.44 -8.48
CA TYR A 170 -11.25 -1.83 -9.86
C TYR A 170 -9.75 -2.03 -10.06
N ASP A 171 -8.93 -1.11 -9.52
CA ASP A 171 -7.47 -1.23 -9.56
C ASP A 171 -6.97 -2.43 -8.73
N ASP A 172 -7.59 -2.70 -7.58
CA ASP A 172 -7.32 -3.89 -6.77
C ASP A 172 -7.73 -5.18 -7.51
N LEU A 173 -8.77 -5.14 -8.35
CA LEU A 173 -9.18 -6.26 -9.20
C LEU A 173 -8.17 -6.52 -10.32
N THR A 174 -7.66 -5.49 -11.00
CA THR A 174 -6.62 -5.66 -12.04
C THR A 174 -5.33 -6.21 -11.43
N LYS A 175 -4.93 -5.72 -10.25
CA LYS A 175 -3.81 -6.27 -9.49
C LYS A 175 -4.03 -7.71 -9.07
N THR A 176 -5.24 -8.05 -8.60
CA THR A 176 -5.62 -9.42 -8.26
C THR A 176 -5.46 -10.34 -9.47
N GLN A 177 -5.90 -9.91 -10.66
CA GLN A 177 -5.70 -10.67 -11.90
C GLN A 177 -4.21 -10.91 -12.19
N ALA A 178 -3.38 -9.87 -12.12
CA ALA A 178 -1.94 -9.96 -12.38
C ALA A 178 -1.23 -10.91 -11.40
N VAL A 179 -1.54 -10.81 -10.10
CA VAL A 179 -0.98 -11.70 -9.08
C VAL A 179 -1.43 -13.15 -9.28
N LEU A 180 -2.72 -13.39 -9.59
CA LEU A 180 -3.21 -14.74 -9.80
C LEU A 180 -2.57 -15.39 -11.04
N ARG A 181 -2.30 -14.61 -12.10
CA ARG A 181 -1.57 -15.07 -13.30
C ARG A 181 -0.15 -15.51 -12.95
N GLU A 182 0.58 -14.71 -12.18
CA GLU A 182 2.00 -14.94 -11.86
C GLU A 182 2.23 -15.57 -10.47
N ARG A 183 1.20 -16.21 -9.90
CA ARG A 183 1.21 -16.66 -8.50
C ARG A 183 2.39 -17.57 -8.16
N ASP A 184 2.75 -18.47 -9.08
CA ASP A 184 3.75 -19.51 -8.81
C ASP A 184 5.15 -18.89 -8.89
N ALA A 185 5.35 -17.92 -9.80
CA ALA A 185 6.57 -17.15 -9.91
C ALA A 185 6.76 -16.25 -8.68
N LEU A 186 5.71 -15.55 -8.25
CA LEU A 186 5.70 -14.71 -7.06
C LEU A 186 5.92 -15.54 -5.78
N ALA A 187 5.32 -16.72 -5.67
CA ALA A 187 5.52 -17.63 -4.54
C ALA A 187 6.97 -18.14 -4.47
N LYS A 188 7.55 -18.55 -5.60
CA LYS A 188 8.96 -18.94 -5.69
C LYS A 188 9.88 -17.79 -5.29
N PHE A 189 9.64 -16.60 -5.83
CA PHE A 189 10.40 -15.40 -5.46
C PHE A 189 10.31 -15.13 -3.96
N ASN A 190 9.10 -15.11 -3.39
CA ASN A 190 8.88 -14.89 -1.97
C ASN A 190 9.60 -15.93 -1.08
N ALA A 191 9.64 -17.19 -1.51
CA ALA A 191 10.33 -18.26 -0.79
C ALA A 191 11.86 -18.10 -0.78
N THR A 192 12.44 -17.39 -1.75
CA THR A 192 13.89 -17.09 -1.77
C THR A 192 14.28 -15.91 -0.87
N LEU A 193 13.31 -15.10 -0.43
CA LEU A 193 13.57 -13.93 0.40
C LEU A 193 13.78 -14.32 1.87
N PRO A 194 14.70 -13.65 2.59
CA PRO A 194 14.82 -13.80 4.04
C PRO A 194 13.53 -13.43 4.77
N ALA A 195 13.24 -14.07 5.92
CA ALA A 195 12.06 -13.76 6.72
C ALA A 195 11.97 -12.28 7.10
N ALA A 196 13.09 -11.67 7.50
CA ALA A 196 13.23 -10.25 7.77
C ALA A 196 14.61 -9.76 7.32
N ILE A 197 14.70 -8.51 6.89
CA ILE A 197 15.91 -7.85 6.42
C ILE A 197 16.26 -6.73 7.41
N GLN A 198 17.05 -7.08 8.42
CA GLN A 198 17.44 -6.16 9.51
C GLN A 198 18.46 -5.12 9.04
N LYS A 199 19.44 -5.55 8.23
CA LYS A 199 20.45 -4.69 7.61
C LYS A 199 20.33 -4.85 6.10
N PHE A 200 19.95 -3.78 5.43
CA PHE A 200 19.90 -3.73 3.97
C PHE A 200 21.14 -3.01 3.43
N ASP A 201 22.34 -3.54 3.68
CA ASP A 201 23.61 -2.94 3.25
C ASP A 201 23.89 -3.15 1.75
N ASP A 202 25.04 -2.69 1.25
CA ASP A 202 25.36 -2.76 -0.18
C ASP A 202 25.44 -4.21 -0.69
N ALA A 203 25.93 -5.15 0.13
CA ALA A 203 25.97 -6.57 -0.23
C ALA A 203 24.55 -7.14 -0.36
N GLN A 204 23.68 -6.82 0.60
CA GLN A 204 22.29 -7.26 0.56
C GLN A 204 21.51 -6.61 -0.60
N VAL A 205 21.77 -5.34 -0.91
CA VAL A 205 21.19 -4.66 -2.07
C VAL A 205 21.57 -5.38 -3.36
N VAL A 206 22.86 -5.67 -3.58
CA VAL A 206 23.33 -6.41 -4.78
C VAL A 206 22.66 -7.78 -4.88
N LYS A 207 22.56 -8.52 -3.76
CA LYS A 207 21.89 -9.82 -3.73
C LYS A 207 20.42 -9.74 -4.12
N ILE A 208 19.67 -8.80 -3.55
CA ILE A 208 18.24 -8.63 -3.86
C ILE A 208 18.05 -8.11 -5.29
N THR A 209 18.89 -7.19 -5.77
CA THR A 209 18.86 -6.72 -7.16
C THR A 209 19.09 -7.87 -8.14
N ALA A 210 20.03 -8.79 -7.87
CA ALA A 210 20.23 -9.96 -8.72
C ALA A 210 19.00 -10.88 -8.78
N LEU A 211 18.30 -11.08 -7.65
CA LEU A 211 17.04 -11.83 -7.61
C LEU A 211 15.94 -11.13 -8.41
N LEU A 212 15.83 -9.80 -8.26
CA LEU A 212 14.87 -8.99 -9.01
C LEU A 212 15.16 -8.99 -10.51
N ASP A 213 16.43 -8.92 -10.91
CA ASP A 213 16.81 -8.97 -12.33
C ASP A 213 16.49 -10.33 -12.94
N ALA A 214 16.73 -11.42 -12.20
CA ALA A 214 16.35 -12.75 -12.64
C ALA A 214 14.82 -12.90 -12.77
N PHE A 215 14.05 -12.34 -11.83
CA PHE A 215 12.59 -12.36 -11.85
C PHE A 215 12.02 -11.51 -13.00
N ARG A 216 12.50 -10.27 -13.13
CA ARG A 216 12.05 -9.28 -14.12
C ARG A 216 12.19 -9.75 -15.56
N LYS A 217 13.21 -10.57 -15.88
CA LYS A 217 13.43 -11.11 -17.23
C LYS A 217 12.18 -11.76 -17.84
N ASN A 218 11.38 -12.44 -17.00
CA ASN A 218 10.18 -13.16 -17.44
C ASN A 218 8.87 -12.59 -16.88
N HIS A 219 8.94 -11.74 -15.85
CA HIS A 219 7.78 -11.30 -15.06
C HIS A 219 7.81 -9.78 -14.79
N ALA A 220 8.11 -8.99 -15.83
CA ALA A 220 8.36 -7.54 -15.70
C ALA A 220 7.15 -6.74 -15.17
N ASP A 221 5.94 -7.14 -15.55
CA ASP A 221 4.67 -6.51 -15.19
C ASP A 221 4.30 -6.67 -13.70
N VAL A 222 4.79 -7.73 -13.04
CA VAL A 222 4.53 -8.02 -11.62
C VAL A 222 5.71 -7.70 -10.70
N VAL A 223 6.77 -7.07 -11.21
CA VAL A 223 7.88 -6.53 -10.40
C VAL A 223 7.41 -5.63 -9.25
N PRO A 224 6.37 -4.78 -9.38
CA PRO A 224 5.88 -3.99 -8.25
C PRO A 224 5.44 -4.84 -7.04
N PHE A 225 4.87 -6.04 -7.27
CA PHE A 225 4.50 -6.95 -6.18
C PHE A 225 5.73 -7.60 -5.55
N ALA A 226 6.75 -7.94 -6.34
CA ALA A 226 8.03 -8.42 -5.82
C ALA A 226 8.71 -7.36 -4.95
N LEU A 227 8.69 -6.09 -5.36
CA LEU A 227 9.17 -4.96 -4.57
C LEU A 227 8.35 -4.78 -3.28
N ALA A 228 7.02 -4.94 -3.33
CA ALA A 228 6.17 -4.88 -2.15
C ALA A 228 6.49 -5.98 -1.12
N MET A 229 6.78 -7.20 -1.59
CA MET A 229 7.23 -8.30 -0.72
C MET A 229 8.57 -7.99 -0.04
N ILE A 230 9.51 -7.36 -0.75
CA ILE A 230 10.78 -6.90 -0.17
C ILE A 230 10.50 -5.79 0.85
N ALA A 231 9.69 -4.80 0.49
CA ALA A 231 9.37 -3.65 1.33
C ALA A 231 8.83 -4.07 2.71
N LYS A 232 7.92 -5.06 2.75
CA LYS A 232 7.35 -5.60 4.00
C LYS A 232 8.37 -6.31 4.91
N ARG A 233 9.54 -6.65 4.40
CA ARG A 233 10.61 -7.34 5.14
C ARG A 233 11.70 -6.38 5.59
N LEU A 234 11.71 -5.14 5.10
CA LEU A 234 12.67 -4.12 5.48
C LEU A 234 12.31 -3.53 6.85
N LYS A 235 13.34 -3.29 7.68
CA LYS A 235 13.16 -2.56 8.93
C LYS A 235 12.71 -1.11 8.69
N ASN A 236 13.35 -0.45 7.72
CA ASN A 236 13.05 0.93 7.35
C ASN A 236 12.58 0.96 5.89
N HIS A 237 11.32 1.33 5.67
CA HIS A 237 10.69 1.28 4.34
C HIS A 237 11.43 2.11 3.28
N TRP A 238 11.99 3.26 3.65
CA TRP A 238 12.76 4.11 2.73
C TRP A 238 13.97 3.40 2.10
N GLN A 239 14.48 2.33 2.73
CA GLN A 239 15.62 1.58 2.22
C GLN A 239 15.33 0.92 0.85
N LEU A 240 14.06 0.77 0.47
CA LEU A 240 13.67 0.27 -0.85
C LEU A 240 14.23 1.13 -1.99
N VAL A 241 14.36 2.46 -1.80
CA VAL A 241 14.93 3.41 -2.77
C VAL A 241 16.37 3.06 -3.16
N ARG A 242 17.07 2.29 -2.31
CA ARG A 242 18.43 1.82 -2.63
C ARG A 242 18.48 0.91 -3.84
N LEU A 243 17.40 0.20 -4.15
CA LEU A 243 17.31 -0.63 -5.35
C LEU A 243 17.34 0.21 -6.63
N ALA A 244 16.68 1.37 -6.63
CA ALA A 244 16.72 2.32 -7.75
C ALA A 244 18.07 3.05 -7.80
N THR A 245 18.46 3.69 -6.70
CA THR A 245 19.65 4.56 -6.66
C THR A 245 20.97 3.81 -6.87
N LYS A 246 21.08 2.53 -6.50
CA LYS A 246 22.29 1.72 -6.77
C LYS A 246 22.33 1.14 -8.17
N ALA A 247 21.18 1.02 -8.84
CA ALA A 247 21.14 0.62 -10.24
C ALA A 247 21.43 1.79 -11.20
N ALA A 248 21.34 3.03 -10.70
CA ALA A 248 21.57 4.24 -11.47
C ALA A 248 23.06 4.54 -11.66
N ALA A 249 23.41 5.16 -12.79
CA ALA A 249 24.80 5.58 -13.07
C ALA A 249 25.24 6.71 -12.15
N THR A 250 24.33 7.65 -11.85
CA THR A 250 24.51 8.71 -10.86
C THR A 250 23.29 8.79 -9.95
N LYS A 251 23.36 9.63 -8.91
CA LYS A 251 22.23 9.89 -8.01
C LYS A 251 21.25 10.93 -8.55
N ASN A 252 21.52 11.53 -9.72
CA ASN A 252 20.60 12.50 -10.31
C ASN A 252 19.23 11.87 -10.52
N ALA A 253 18.16 12.61 -10.21
CA ALA A 253 16.80 12.12 -10.35
C ALA A 253 16.51 11.52 -11.73
N THR A 254 17.04 12.10 -12.81
CA THR A 254 16.90 11.61 -14.18
C THR A 254 17.52 10.21 -14.37
N ASP A 255 18.72 9.99 -13.84
CA ASP A 255 19.40 8.68 -13.95
C ASP A 255 18.71 7.63 -13.10
N VAL A 256 18.22 8.01 -11.92
CA VAL A 256 17.42 7.13 -11.04
C VAL A 256 16.10 6.75 -11.72
N ALA A 257 15.43 7.71 -12.37
CA ALA A 257 14.19 7.50 -13.12
C ALA A 257 14.37 6.57 -14.33
N ALA A 258 15.56 6.55 -14.94
CA ALA A 258 15.88 5.64 -16.04
C ALA A 258 16.11 4.19 -15.58
N THR A 259 16.18 3.92 -14.27
CA THR A 259 16.44 2.56 -13.77
C THR A 259 15.20 1.66 -13.82
N PRO A 260 15.39 0.33 -13.97
CA PRO A 260 14.28 -0.63 -13.90
C PRO A 260 13.49 -0.63 -12.60
N TYR A 261 14.08 -0.10 -11.52
CA TYR A 261 13.51 -0.10 -10.18
C TYR A 261 13.08 1.30 -9.73
N ALA A 262 12.99 2.28 -10.64
CA ALA A 262 12.55 3.64 -10.35
C ALA A 262 11.21 3.69 -9.59
N ILE A 263 10.31 2.75 -9.87
CA ILE A 263 9.01 2.63 -9.18
C ILE A 263 9.15 2.45 -7.66
N ALA A 264 10.28 1.95 -7.16
CA ALA A 264 10.57 1.87 -5.74
C ALA A 264 10.53 3.24 -5.03
N VAL A 265 10.89 4.32 -5.74
CA VAL A 265 10.80 5.69 -5.20
C VAL A 265 9.34 6.08 -5.03
N SER A 266 8.51 5.88 -6.05
CA SER A 266 7.07 6.11 -5.98
C SER A 266 6.41 5.27 -4.88
N MET A 267 6.80 4.01 -4.70
CA MET A 267 6.28 3.15 -3.64
C MET A 267 6.66 3.63 -2.22
N VAL A 268 7.83 4.26 -2.05
CA VAL A 268 8.20 4.88 -0.77
C VAL A 268 7.38 6.15 -0.52
N LEU A 269 7.09 6.94 -1.56
CA LEU A 269 6.19 8.10 -1.45
C LEU A 269 4.74 7.66 -1.16
N ASP A 270 4.27 6.58 -1.77
CA ASP A 270 2.97 5.96 -1.46
C ASP A 270 2.91 5.58 0.03
N ARG A 271 3.98 4.99 0.57
CA ARG A 271 4.05 4.66 1.99
C ARG A 271 4.07 5.90 2.90
N LEU A 272 4.67 7.01 2.44
CA LEU A 272 4.68 8.27 3.18
C LEU A 272 3.27 8.87 3.29
N GLU A 273 2.49 8.76 2.22
CA GLU A 273 1.08 9.14 2.17
C GLU A 273 0.22 8.29 3.13
N ASP A 274 0.42 6.96 3.16
CA ASP A 274 -0.20 6.08 4.16
C ASP A 274 0.17 6.49 5.61
N SER A 275 1.43 6.84 5.84
CA SER A 275 1.90 7.33 7.15
C SER A 275 1.24 8.65 7.53
N ARG A 276 0.99 9.57 6.58
CA ARG A 276 0.22 10.79 6.81
C ARG A 276 -1.21 10.49 7.25
N ALA A 277 -1.91 9.58 6.56
CA ALA A 277 -3.26 9.18 6.94
C ALA A 277 -3.29 8.56 8.34
N THR A 278 -2.32 7.70 8.64
CA THR A 278 -2.17 7.09 9.98
C THR A 278 -1.87 8.13 11.06
N LEU A 279 -1.02 9.12 10.76
CA LEU A 279 -0.72 10.24 11.66
C LEU A 279 -1.99 11.02 11.98
N ARG A 280 -2.80 11.37 10.97
CA ARG A 280 -4.07 12.08 11.14
C ARG A 280 -5.01 11.33 12.09
N VAL A 281 -5.15 10.02 11.92
CA VAL A 281 -5.97 9.17 12.80
C VAL A 281 -5.40 9.11 14.22
N ALA A 282 -4.08 9.02 14.37
CA ALA A 282 -3.45 9.01 15.69
C ALA A 282 -3.67 10.33 16.45
N LEU A 283 -3.52 11.48 15.77
CA LEU A 283 -3.75 12.81 16.35
C LEU A 283 -5.21 12.99 16.80
N ARG A 284 -6.17 12.62 15.94
CA ARG A 284 -7.61 12.69 16.27
C ARG A 284 -7.97 11.87 17.52
N ASN A 285 -7.36 10.71 17.68
CA ASN A 285 -7.60 9.82 18.82
C ASN A 285 -6.71 10.15 20.03
N ASN A 286 -6.06 11.32 20.05
CA ASN A 286 -5.13 11.79 21.09
C ASN A 286 -4.01 10.77 21.42
N ARG A 287 -3.57 9.99 20.43
CA ARG A 287 -2.48 8.99 20.57
C ARG A 287 -1.13 9.64 20.28
N VAL A 288 -0.75 10.62 21.10
CA VAL A 288 0.42 11.49 20.85
C VAL A 288 1.75 10.71 20.75
N LEU A 289 1.94 9.65 21.53
CA LEU A 289 3.16 8.82 21.43
C LEU A 289 3.25 8.07 20.10
N VAL A 290 2.13 7.53 19.61
CA VAL A 290 2.07 6.87 18.30
C VAL A 290 2.29 7.89 17.18
N ALA A 291 1.68 9.07 17.29
CA ALA A 291 1.89 10.17 16.34
C ALA A 291 3.37 10.59 16.27
N LYS A 292 4.06 10.63 17.41
CA LYS A 292 5.51 10.94 17.48
C LYS A 292 6.36 9.91 16.74
N GLU A 293 6.07 8.62 16.91
CA GLU A 293 6.80 7.53 16.23
C GLU A 293 6.60 7.63 14.72
N ILE A 294 5.34 7.78 14.26
CA ILE A 294 5.01 7.96 12.84
C ILE A 294 5.73 9.19 12.25
N LEU A 295 5.72 10.31 12.97
CA LEU A 295 6.35 11.54 12.50
C LEU A 295 7.89 11.41 12.40
N THR A 296 8.50 10.61 13.28
CA THR A 296 9.93 10.29 13.20
C THR A 296 10.23 9.49 11.93
N GLU A 297 9.42 8.47 11.62
CA GLU A 297 9.57 7.67 10.40
C GLU A 297 9.38 8.51 9.11
N ILE A 298 8.44 9.45 9.14
CA ILE A 298 8.19 10.41 8.06
C ILE A 298 9.45 11.24 7.80
N TYR A 299 10.02 11.88 8.83
CA TYR A 299 11.20 12.73 8.68
C TYR A 299 12.45 11.95 8.28
N ASP A 300 12.63 10.75 8.82
CA ASP A 300 13.73 9.86 8.41
C ASP A 300 13.59 9.48 6.92
N THR A 301 12.37 9.29 6.43
CA THR A 301 12.09 8.99 5.01
C THR A 301 12.34 10.20 4.12
N GLU A 302 11.85 11.39 4.48
CA GLU A 302 12.10 12.66 3.78
C GLU A 302 13.61 12.90 3.63
N TYR A 303 14.34 12.84 4.74
CA TYR A 303 15.79 13.03 4.75
C TYR A 303 16.50 11.98 3.88
N ALA A 304 16.11 10.70 3.98
CA ALA A 304 16.71 9.64 3.19
C ALA A 304 16.50 9.83 1.68
N LEU A 305 15.35 10.35 1.25
CA LEU A 305 15.09 10.67 -0.16
C LEU A 305 15.98 11.83 -0.63
N GLN A 306 16.02 12.93 0.13
CA GLN A 306 16.82 14.12 -0.20
C GLN A 306 18.32 13.84 -0.25
N VAL A 307 18.84 12.92 0.56
CA VAL A 307 20.26 12.56 0.58
C VAL A 307 20.65 11.60 -0.55
N ARG A 308 19.68 10.82 -1.07
CA ARG A 308 19.97 9.73 -2.01
C ARG A 308 19.68 10.07 -3.46
N ILE A 309 18.86 11.08 -3.70
CA ILE A 309 18.47 11.51 -5.02
C ILE A 309 18.86 12.99 -5.15
N ASP A 310 19.85 13.24 -6.00
CA ASP A 310 20.30 14.59 -6.33
C ASP A 310 19.27 15.26 -7.25
N GLN A 311 19.09 16.57 -7.09
CA GLN A 311 18.11 17.37 -7.85
C GLN A 311 16.67 16.84 -7.70
N LEU A 312 16.35 16.20 -6.56
CA LEU A 312 15.02 15.68 -6.28
C LEU A 312 13.95 16.78 -6.39
N ASP A 313 14.27 17.99 -5.96
CA ASP A 313 13.43 19.19 -6.05
C ASP A 313 13.04 19.60 -7.48
N GLN A 314 13.75 19.10 -8.48
CA GLN A 314 13.54 19.45 -9.89
C GLN A 314 12.71 18.40 -10.66
N CYS A 315 12.17 17.38 -9.98
CA CYS A 315 11.37 16.33 -10.60
C CYS A 315 10.04 16.11 -9.87
N ASP A 316 9.14 15.35 -10.53
CA ASP A 316 7.80 15.05 -10.01
C ASP A 316 7.83 14.38 -8.63
N TRP A 317 8.87 13.59 -8.33
CA TRP A 317 9.04 12.99 -7.01
C TRP A 317 9.29 14.03 -5.91
N GLY A 318 10.08 15.07 -6.19
CA GLY A 318 10.31 16.16 -5.25
C GLY A 318 9.08 17.02 -5.04
N VAL A 319 8.37 17.38 -6.12
CA VAL A 319 7.10 18.13 -6.04
C VAL A 319 6.07 17.37 -5.21
N ARG A 320 5.98 16.05 -5.41
CA ARG A 320 5.11 15.18 -4.61
C ARG A 320 5.54 15.12 -3.14
N LEU A 321 6.83 14.98 -2.87
CA LEU A 321 7.38 14.97 -1.50
C LEU A 321 7.10 16.30 -0.79
N GLU A 322 7.32 17.43 -1.45
CA GLU A 322 7.06 18.76 -0.88
C GLU A 322 5.58 18.95 -0.53
N THR A 323 4.67 18.59 -1.44
CA THR A 323 3.22 18.65 -1.22
C THR A 323 2.80 17.79 -0.02
N LEU A 324 3.37 16.59 0.08
CA LEU A 324 3.16 15.66 1.20
C LEU A 324 3.64 16.26 2.52
N MET A 325 4.86 16.79 2.55
CA MET A 325 5.46 17.36 3.75
C MET A 325 4.74 18.64 4.20
N ALA A 326 4.26 19.47 3.28
CA ALA A 326 3.40 20.62 3.58
C ALA A 326 2.08 20.19 4.24
N SER A 327 1.44 19.13 3.72
CA SER A 327 0.22 18.57 4.31
C SER A 327 0.47 18.01 5.72
N ILE A 328 1.60 17.34 5.94
CA ILE A 328 2.00 16.83 7.26
C ILE A 328 2.29 17.97 8.23
N ALA A 329 2.98 19.02 7.77
CA ALA A 329 3.26 20.21 8.58
C ALA A 329 1.96 20.87 9.07
N ALA A 330 0.98 21.04 8.17
CA ALA A 330 -0.33 21.57 8.54
C ALA A 330 -1.06 20.73 9.61
N LEU A 331 -0.97 19.39 9.53
CA LEU A 331 -1.54 18.51 10.57
C LEU A 331 -0.87 18.69 11.93
N VAL A 332 0.47 18.81 11.95
CA VAL A 332 1.23 18.99 13.18
C VAL A 332 0.99 20.39 13.76
N GLU A 333 1.00 21.43 12.93
CA GLU A 333 0.71 22.81 13.36
C GLU A 333 -0.68 22.93 13.96
N ALA A 334 -1.70 22.33 13.32
CA ALA A 334 -3.05 22.29 13.84
C ALA A 334 -3.13 21.62 15.22
N GLU A 335 -2.37 20.55 15.46
CA GLU A 335 -2.31 19.90 16.78
C GLU A 335 -1.58 20.77 17.81
N VAL A 336 -0.42 21.34 17.45
CA VAL A 336 0.38 22.18 18.36
C VAL A 336 -0.39 23.42 18.78
N ALA A 337 -1.12 24.05 17.86
CA ALA A 337 -1.95 25.23 18.13
C ALA A 337 -3.14 24.99 19.06
N ARG A 338 -3.49 23.73 19.38
CA ARG A 338 -4.50 23.40 20.41
C ARG A 338 -4.00 23.71 21.83
N PHE A 339 -2.69 23.87 22.00
CA PHE A 339 -2.06 24.14 23.27
C PHE A 339 -1.54 25.58 23.30
N PRO A 340 -1.62 26.29 24.44
CA PRO A 340 -1.08 27.64 24.55
C PRO A 340 0.45 27.65 24.37
N ASP A 341 0.98 28.73 23.79
CA ASP A 341 2.38 28.85 23.33
C ASP A 341 3.44 28.60 24.43
N ASN A 342 3.05 28.74 25.70
CA ASN A 342 3.89 28.50 26.86
C ASN A 342 4.06 27.01 27.21
N VAL A 343 3.27 26.11 26.62
CA VAL A 343 3.34 24.66 26.80
C VAL A 343 3.89 24.03 25.53
N GLY A 344 5.21 23.77 25.49
CA GLY A 344 5.84 23.11 24.35
C GLY A 344 5.23 21.73 24.08
N HIS A 345 4.87 21.47 22.82
CA HIS A 345 4.31 20.17 22.42
C HIS A 345 5.41 19.23 21.90
N VAL A 346 5.34 17.94 22.25
CA VAL A 346 6.35 16.94 21.84
C VAL A 346 6.50 16.89 20.32
N LEU A 347 5.40 17.00 19.59
CA LEU A 347 5.40 16.99 18.11
C LEU A 347 5.97 18.26 17.48
N GLY A 348 5.96 19.39 18.19
CA GLY A 348 6.60 20.64 17.74
C GLY A 348 8.11 20.67 18.01
N SER A 349 8.68 19.63 18.62
CA SER A 349 10.10 19.60 18.95
C SER A 349 10.96 19.42 17.71
N ARG A 350 11.89 20.38 17.48
CA ARG A 350 12.94 20.25 16.45
C ARG A 350 13.80 18.99 16.60
N ARG A 351 13.82 18.38 17.79
CA ARG A 351 14.56 17.12 18.05
C ARG A 351 13.97 15.92 17.31
N LEU A 352 12.69 16.00 16.89
CA LEU A 352 12.08 14.95 16.06
C LEU A 352 12.64 14.95 14.64
N ARG A 353 13.07 16.10 14.14
CA ARG A 353 13.91 16.19 12.96
C ARG A 353 15.36 15.99 13.39
N SER A 354 15.70 14.76 13.72
CA SER A 354 17.06 14.32 14.13
C SER A 354 18.14 14.89 13.18
N HIS A 355 17.82 14.99 11.90
CA HIS A 355 18.68 15.45 10.81
C HIS A 355 18.70 16.97 10.57
N ASP A 356 17.79 17.76 11.17
CA ASP A 356 17.85 19.24 11.17
C ASP A 356 18.76 19.79 12.29
N SER A 357 19.30 18.90 13.15
CA SER A 357 20.34 19.26 14.10
C SER A 357 21.60 19.74 13.38
N LEU A 358 22.42 20.59 14.03
CA LEU A 358 23.72 21.01 13.50
C LEU A 358 24.59 19.82 13.06
N ALA A 359 24.52 18.69 13.77
CA ALA A 359 25.19 17.44 13.39
C ALA A 359 24.63 16.80 12.11
N GLY A 360 23.31 16.83 11.91
CA GLY A 360 22.66 16.35 10.67
C GLY A 360 22.96 17.24 9.46
N ARG A 361 22.96 18.56 9.64
CA ARG A 361 23.39 19.54 8.61
C ARG A 361 24.88 19.42 8.28
N LEU A 362 25.73 19.18 9.28
CA LEU A 362 27.16 18.89 9.08
C LEU A 362 27.37 17.55 8.39
N THR A 363 26.53 16.54 8.63
CA THR A 363 26.58 15.26 7.92
C THR A 363 26.14 15.42 6.46
N TYR A 364 25.08 16.21 6.20
CA TYR A 364 24.65 16.58 4.85
C TYR A 364 25.73 17.37 4.10
N LEU A 365 26.37 18.35 4.74
CA LEU A 365 27.47 19.14 4.16
C LEU A 365 28.76 18.33 3.98
N ALA A 366 29.12 17.46 4.92
CA ALA A 366 30.26 16.56 4.80
C ALA A 366 30.05 15.53 3.68
N TYR A 367 28.81 15.08 3.47
CA TYR A 367 28.44 14.20 2.37
C TYR A 367 28.45 14.92 1.02
N LYS A 368 27.84 16.11 0.93
CA LYS A 368 27.87 16.98 -0.25
C LYS A 368 29.30 17.41 -0.63
N GLY A 369 30.15 17.66 0.38
CA GLY A 369 31.58 17.93 0.20
C GLY A 369 32.37 16.71 -0.30
N ARG A 370 32.03 15.50 0.17
CA ARG A 370 32.62 14.25 -0.32
C ARG A 370 32.23 13.94 -1.77
N ASP A 371 31.00 14.28 -2.18
CA ASP A 371 30.52 14.09 -3.55
C ASP A 371 31.12 15.11 -4.55
N ALA A 372 31.43 16.33 -4.10
CA ALA A 372 32.24 17.27 -4.90
C ALA A 372 33.68 16.77 -5.15
N VAL A 373 34.26 16.05 -4.18
CA VAL A 373 35.62 15.50 -4.28
C VAL A 373 35.65 14.17 -5.07
N SER A 374 34.62 13.33 -4.95
CA SER A 374 34.51 12.08 -5.71
C SER A 374 34.13 12.32 -7.18
N GLY A 375 33.26 13.28 -7.46
CA GLY A 375 32.95 13.76 -8.81
C GLY A 375 34.14 14.50 -9.45
N GLY A 376 34.89 15.28 -8.67
CA GLY A 376 36.13 15.93 -9.12
C GLY A 376 37.26 14.96 -9.46
N GLY A 377 37.39 13.85 -8.72
CA GLY A 377 38.39 12.81 -8.99
C GLY A 377 38.17 12.08 -10.32
N ALA A 378 36.91 11.84 -10.71
CA ALA A 378 36.57 11.25 -12.00
C ALA A 378 36.79 12.23 -13.17
N PHE A 379 36.61 13.54 -12.93
CA PHE A 379 36.84 14.60 -13.92
C PHE A 379 38.34 14.88 -14.13
N LEU A 380 39.14 14.88 -13.05
CA LEU A 380 40.60 15.05 -13.12
C LEU A 380 41.30 13.86 -13.80
N LYS A 381 40.84 12.63 -13.59
CA LYS A 381 41.35 11.45 -14.31
C LYS A 381 41.10 11.51 -15.82
N LYS A 382 40.04 12.20 -16.25
CA LYS A 382 39.69 12.38 -17.66
C LYS A 382 40.48 13.53 -18.32
N LEU A 383 41.00 14.46 -17.52
CA LEU A 383 41.81 15.59 -17.98
C LEU A 383 43.32 15.28 -18.03
N THR A 384 43.81 14.31 -17.24
CA THR A 384 45.26 14.00 -17.19
C THR A 384 45.73 12.90 -18.14
N GLY A 385 44.83 12.28 -18.94
CA GLY A 385 45.24 11.42 -20.05
C GLY A 385 46.25 10.31 -19.70
N ALA A 386 46.13 9.69 -18.53
CA ALA A 386 46.93 8.52 -18.18
C ALA A 386 46.12 7.26 -18.52
N ALA A 387 46.59 6.54 -19.54
CA ALA A 387 46.12 5.21 -19.94
C ALA A 387 46.29 4.18 -18.83
#